data_AF-A0A0F9FYF3-F1
#
_entry.id   AF-A0A0F9FYF3-F1
#
_cell.length_a   1.000
_cell.length_b   1.000
_cell.length_c   1.000
_cell.angle_alpha   90.00
_cell.angle_beta   90.00
_cell.angle_gamma   90.00
#
_symmetry.space_group_name_H-M   'P 1'
#
loop_
_entity.id
_entity.type
_entity.pdbx_description
1 polymer ?
#
loop_
_entity_poly.entity_id
_entity_poly.type
_entity_poly.pdbx_seq_one_letter_code
_entity_poly.pdbx_strand_id
1 'polypeptide(L)' 'MPAVSKKQRRFMEVELAKKRAGRKTKTKMTEKQLREFAKK' A
#
# COMPACT_ATOMS: atom_id res chain seq x y z
N MET A 1 3.60 16.19 -10.80
CA MET A 1 3.98 14.75 -10.81
C MET A 1 3.17 14.05 -9.72
N PRO A 2 2.61 12.84 -9.90
CA PRO A 2 2.04 12.12 -8.78
C PRO A 2 3.13 11.97 -7.70
N ALA A 3 2.79 12.23 -6.44
CA ALA A 3 3.75 12.21 -5.31
C ALA A 3 4.42 10.85 -5.10
N VAL A 4 3.90 9.80 -5.75
CA VAL A 4 4.42 8.43 -5.75
C VAL A 4 4.42 7.86 -7.17
N SER A 5 5.47 7.13 -7.52
CA SER A 5 5.58 6.45 -8.81
C SER A 5 4.47 5.38 -8.96
N LYS A 6 4.05 5.09 -10.20
CA LYS A 6 3.09 4.00 -10.49
C LYS A 6 3.53 2.65 -9.89
N LYS A 7 4.85 2.39 -9.84
CA LYS A 7 5.43 1.18 -9.23
C LYS A 7 5.21 1.15 -7.72
N GLN A 8 5.48 2.25 -7.03
CA GLN A 8 5.24 2.36 -5.58
C GLN A 8 3.75 2.21 -5.26
N ARG A 9 2.85 2.83 -6.04
CA ARG A 9 1.41 2.68 -5.84
C ARG A 9 0.97 1.21 -5.91
N ARG A 10 1.36 0.49 -6.95
CA ARG A 10 1.08 -0.95 -7.10
C ARG A 10 1.66 -1.78 -5.96
N PHE A 11 2.86 -1.45 -5.51
CA PHE A 11 3.45 -2.12 -4.35
C PHE A 11 2.59 -1.93 -3.09
N MET A 12 2.11 -0.72 -2.84
CA MET A 12 1.25 -0.41 -1.70
C MET A 12 -0.13 -1.05 -1.81
N GLU A 13 -0.71 -1.15 -3.01
CA GLU A 13 -1.95 -1.90 -3.27
C GLU A 13 -1.81 -3.39 -2.87
N VAL A 14 -0.68 -4.03 -3.21
CA VAL A 14 -0.40 -5.42 -2.83
C VAL A 14 -0.21 -5.57 -1.32
N GLU A 15 0.50 -4.64 -0.70
CA GLU A 15 0.70 -4.63 0.75
C GLU A 15 -0.62 -4.41 1.50
N LEU A 16 -1.51 -3.56 0.99
CA LEU A 16 -2.87 -3.36 1.52
C LEU A 16 -3.67 -4.68 1.46
N ALA A 17 -3.64 -5.37 0.33
CA ALA A 17 -4.32 -6.66 0.16
C ALA A 17 -3.79 -7.71 1.15
N LYS A 18 -2.47 -7.79 1.35
CA LYS A 18 -1.87 -8.67 2.36
C LYS A 18 -2.34 -8.33 3.77
N LYS A 19 -2.36 -7.04 4.13
CA LYS A 19 -2.80 -6.58 5.45
C LYS A 19 -4.24 -6.99 5.73
N ARG A 20 -5.14 -6.82 4.73
CA ARG A 20 -6.55 -7.24 4.80
C ARG A 20 -6.74 -8.74 4.90
N ALA A 21 -5.86 -9.51 4.26
CA ALA A 21 -5.82 -10.96 4.37
C ALA A 21 -5.17 -11.45 5.69
N GLY A 22 -4.84 -10.56 6.64
CA GLY A 22 -4.17 -10.90 7.90
C GLY A 22 -2.72 -11.34 7.74
N ARG A 23 -2.12 -11.15 6.55
CA ARG A 23 -0.74 -11.55 6.26
C ARG A 23 0.25 -10.47 6.67
N LYS A 24 1.47 -10.88 7.00
CA LYS A 24 2.56 -9.97 7.31
C LYS A 24 2.89 -9.10 6.09
N THR A 25 2.93 -7.79 6.31
CA THR A 25 3.37 -6.79 5.34
C THR A 25 4.88 -6.60 5.45
N LYS A 26 5.54 -6.28 4.33
CA LYS A 26 6.93 -5.81 4.34
C LYS A 26 7.04 -4.38 4.87
N THR A 27 5.97 -3.62 4.69
CA THR A 27 5.87 -2.27 5.25
C THR A 27 5.40 -2.33 6.70
N LYS A 28 5.91 -1.42 7.54
CA LYS A 28 5.40 -1.19 8.90
C LYS A 28 4.19 -0.23 8.92
N MET A 29 3.58 -0.01 7.76
CA MET A 29 2.47 0.94 7.60
C MET A 29 1.16 0.35 8.10
N THR A 30 0.27 1.24 8.54
CA THR A 30 -1.11 0.89 8.89
C THR A 30 -1.96 0.68 7.63
N GLU A 31 -3.11 0.01 7.76
CA GLU A 31 -4.03 -0.18 6.63
C GLU A 31 -4.47 1.17 6.03
N LYS A 32 -4.71 2.17 6.88
CA LYS A 32 -5.10 3.52 6.45
C LYS A 32 -4.03 4.18 5.58
N GLN A 33 -2.76 4.11 6.01
CA GLN A 33 -1.63 4.63 5.24
C GLN A 33 -1.48 3.91 3.90
N LEU A 34 -1.56 2.57 3.90
CA LEU A 34 -1.51 1.78 2.66
C LEU A 34 -2.65 2.14 1.70
N ARG A 35 -3.84 2.41 2.22
CA ARG A 35 -5.00 2.86 1.42
C ARG A 35 -4.81 4.27 0.85
N GLU A 36 -4.19 5.18 1.60
CA GLU A 36 -3.85 6.52 1.11
C GLU A 36 -2.82 6.47 -0.02
N PHE A 37 -1.77 5.66 0.13
CA PHE A 37 -0.78 5.47 -0.95
C PHE A 37 -1.35 4.74 -2.17
N ALA A 38 -2.35 3.87 -1.98
CA ALA A 38 -3.03 3.16 -3.05
C ALA A 38 -4.11 4.01 -3.75
N LYS A 39 -4.63 5.06 -3.10
CA LYS A 39 -5.56 6.00 -3.73
C LYS A 39 -4.82 6.85 -4.77
N LYS A 40 -5.46 7.01 -5.92
CA LYS A 40 -4.92 7.60 -7.15
C LYS A 40 -4.53 9.07 -6.97
#